data_AF-A0A8H2WE41-F1
#
_entry.id   AF-A0A8H2WE41-F1
#
_cell.length_a   1.000
_cell.length_b   1.000
_cell.length_c   1.000
_cell.angle_alpha   90.00
_cell.angle_beta   90.00
_cell.angle_gamma   90.00
#
_symmetry.space_group_name_H-M   'P 1'
#
loop_
_entity.id
_entity.type
_entity.pdbx_description
1 polymer ?
#
loop_
_entity_poly.entity_id
_entity_poly.type
_entity_poly.pdbx_seq_one_letter_code
_entity_poly.pdbx_strand_id
1 'polypeptide(L)'
;MSRRSGRETGSHNGPASSAGDSVASHITSASVLCGSNKFDTWATLVQLDKNVNLSIPSHEAFQDLRELKGLSNRFPAWLGDKASRSGFHAYICEADSGGASELVKYRNERELKVPQVQCGKYNVEKTKADGVMYLDVPDFGPYQHIELNTPATAFLQKGFGDNLYVVHCVAEFKREEDGSNQGMMGMVSGLYQRAVLQMPGQFVFGVLHSEKVLFKVVAGIWQGDKIRLYEIGSYNLVDPIAALRFYLVVRGIQRLGSSYEQELRSSAEALSAQVMNNPPSREWHPPRVGSIGEDLNEDQQPPHQGGTNTQQETPGQQRARHKVQSYLENTSSISEFLPVDRPPTPPIDLPSAETSP
;
A
#
# COMPACT_ATOMS: atom_id res chain seq x y z
N MET A 1 37.32 -10.23 67.16
CA MET A 1 38.72 -10.60 66.85
C MET A 1 38.88 -10.46 65.34
N SER A 2 39.41 -9.34 64.83
CA SER A 2 40.83 -8.97 64.70
C SER A 2 41.51 -9.58 63.46
N ARG A 3 41.82 -8.71 62.48
CA ARG A 3 42.91 -8.67 61.47
C ARG A 3 42.33 -8.12 60.14
N ARG A 4 42.53 -6.87 59.73
CA ARG A 4 43.73 -6.02 59.48
C ARG A 4 44.52 -6.47 58.23
N SER A 5 44.83 -5.47 57.39
CA SER A 5 45.72 -5.44 56.21
C SER A 5 45.00 -5.67 54.88
N GLY A 6 45.17 -4.87 53.82
CA GLY A 6 46.26 -3.93 53.54
C GLY A 6 45.87 -2.90 52.48
N ARG A 7 46.76 -1.92 52.37
CA ARG A 7 46.69 -0.62 51.72
C ARG A 7 47.54 -0.70 50.46
N GLU A 8 47.00 -0.35 49.29
CA GLU A 8 47.81 0.08 48.16
C GLU A 8 47.22 1.31 47.51
N THR A 9 48.02 2.37 47.56
CA THR A 9 47.86 3.67 46.93
C THR A 9 48.52 3.63 45.56
N GLY A 10 47.75 3.71 44.49
CA GLY A 10 48.24 3.88 43.12
C GLY A 10 47.68 5.17 42.53
N SER A 11 48.49 6.23 42.59
CA SER A 11 48.22 7.53 41.96
C SER A 11 48.65 7.50 40.50
N HIS A 12 47.71 7.70 39.58
CA HIS A 12 47.99 8.13 38.21
C HIS A 12 46.95 9.15 37.76
N ASN A 13 47.22 10.42 38.08
CA ASN A 13 46.57 11.56 37.44
C ASN A 13 47.22 11.78 36.08
N GLY A 14 46.69 11.14 35.04
CA GLY A 14 46.93 11.54 33.66
C GLY A 14 46.02 12.72 33.30
N PRO A 15 46.50 13.73 32.54
CA PRO A 15 45.62 14.80 32.05
C PRO A 15 44.58 14.18 31.12
N ALA A 16 43.33 14.15 31.60
CA ALA A 16 42.16 13.79 30.82
C ALA A 16 42.04 14.76 29.64
N SER A 17 42.54 14.33 28.49
CA SER A 17 42.22 14.95 27.21
C SER A 17 40.74 14.71 26.97
N SER A 18 39.94 15.69 27.36
CA SER A 18 38.52 15.83 27.03
C SER A 18 38.37 16.10 25.53
N ALA A 19 38.74 15.12 24.71
CA ALA A 19 38.18 14.96 23.38
C ALA A 19 36.76 14.42 23.61
N GLY A 20 35.86 15.34 23.94
CA GLY A 20 34.42 15.09 23.97
C GLY A 20 33.94 14.92 22.54
N ASP A 21 34.35 13.83 21.89
CA ASP A 21 33.64 13.31 20.74
C ASP A 21 32.25 12.95 21.26
N SER A 22 31.34 13.89 21.08
CA SER A 22 29.92 13.71 21.33
C SER A 22 29.50 12.47 20.56
N VAL A 23 29.40 11.35 21.28
CA VAL A 23 28.80 10.10 20.83
C VAL A 23 27.35 10.45 20.52
N ALA A 24 27.14 11.00 19.33
CA ALA A 24 25.85 11.41 18.86
C ALA A 24 25.03 10.13 18.79
N SER A 25 24.05 10.01 19.68
CA SER A 25 23.18 8.86 19.77
C SER A 25 22.55 8.62 18.39
N HIS A 26 22.86 7.48 17.80
CA HIS A 26 22.22 7.04 16.56
C HIS A 26 20.74 6.83 16.84
N ILE A 27 19.89 7.62 16.20
CA ILE A 27 18.45 7.47 16.29
C ILE A 27 18.06 6.37 15.32
N THR A 28 17.67 5.23 15.89
CA THR A 28 17.21 4.03 15.16
C THR A 28 15.68 3.90 15.17
N SER A 29 14.97 4.81 15.84
CA SER A 29 13.52 4.75 15.99
C SER A 29 12.79 5.50 14.87
N ALA A 30 11.88 4.79 14.19
CA ALA A 30 10.95 5.39 13.23
C ALA A 30 10.10 6.52 13.84
N SER A 31 9.68 6.40 15.11
CA SER A 31 8.86 7.43 15.75
C SER A 31 9.60 8.77 15.88
N VAL A 32 10.88 8.73 16.23
CA VAL A 32 11.73 9.93 16.35
C VAL A 32 11.98 10.56 14.98
N LEU A 33 12.18 9.72 13.95
CA LEU A 33 12.32 10.21 12.57
C LEU A 33 11.03 10.91 12.12
N CYS A 34 9.87 10.30 12.36
CA CYS A 34 8.54 10.81 11.95
C CYS A 34 8.18 12.16 12.57
N GLY A 35 8.61 12.43 13.81
CA GLY A 35 8.40 13.71 14.49
C GLY A 35 9.40 14.81 14.10
N SER A 36 10.36 14.52 13.21
CA SER A 36 11.45 15.45 12.86
C SER A 36 11.34 15.93 11.40
N ASN A 37 12.00 17.04 11.08
CA ASN A 37 12.16 17.50 9.69
C ASN A 37 12.99 16.53 8.81
N LYS A 38 13.56 15.47 9.39
CA LYS A 38 14.31 14.44 8.67
C LYS A 38 13.42 13.42 7.99
N PHE A 39 12.14 13.35 8.36
CA PHE A 39 11.17 12.53 7.63
C PHE A 39 11.11 12.92 6.15
N ASP A 40 11.16 14.21 5.82
CA ASP A 40 11.14 14.69 4.43
C ASP A 40 12.35 14.21 3.62
N THR A 41 13.53 14.21 4.25
CA THR A 41 14.75 13.66 3.64
C THR A 41 14.62 12.14 3.45
N TRP A 42 14.14 11.43 4.47
CA TRP A 42 13.89 9.99 4.37
C TRP A 42 12.88 9.66 3.26
N ALA A 43 11.75 10.37 3.20
CA ALA A 43 10.70 10.21 2.20
C ALA A 43 11.27 10.39 0.78
N THR A 44 12.07 11.44 0.57
CA THR A 44 12.75 11.68 -0.71
C THR A 44 13.69 10.53 -1.07
N LEU A 45 14.48 10.02 -0.12
CA LEU A 45 15.42 8.93 -0.35
C LEU A 45 14.71 7.61 -0.71
N VAL A 46 13.52 7.36 -0.16
CA VAL A 46 12.69 6.18 -0.49
C VAL A 46 11.69 6.44 -1.62
N GLN A 47 11.85 7.55 -2.34
CA GLN A 47 11.00 7.96 -3.46
C GLN A 47 9.51 8.14 -3.10
N LEU A 48 9.20 8.43 -1.83
CA LEU A 48 7.86 8.76 -1.37
C LEU A 48 7.56 10.23 -1.66
N ASP A 49 6.60 10.48 -2.56
CA ASP A 49 5.93 11.79 -2.64
C ASP A 49 4.94 11.92 -1.48
N LYS A 50 5.35 12.68 -0.46
CA LYS A 50 4.55 12.91 0.74
C LYS A 50 3.25 13.68 0.46
N ASN A 51 3.14 14.34 -0.69
CA ASN A 51 1.94 15.09 -1.04
C ASN A 51 0.82 14.11 -1.38
N VAL A 52 -0.24 14.14 -0.57
CA VAL A 52 -1.42 13.34 -0.82
C VAL A 52 -2.28 14.04 -1.88
N ASN A 53 -2.37 13.42 -3.04
CA ASN A 53 -3.13 13.93 -4.18
C ASN A 53 -4.64 13.76 -3.94
N LEU A 54 -5.39 14.85 -4.09
CA LEU A 54 -6.85 14.81 -3.99
C LEU A 54 -7.50 14.34 -5.30
N SER A 55 -6.84 14.53 -6.44
CA SER A 55 -7.33 14.06 -7.73
C SER A 55 -6.76 12.68 -8.05
N ILE A 56 -7.63 11.70 -8.28
CA ILE A 56 -7.22 10.38 -8.76
C ILE A 56 -7.16 10.45 -10.30
N PRO A 57 -6.07 10.00 -10.94
CA PRO A 57 -5.96 9.96 -12.41
C PRO A 57 -7.15 9.25 -13.05
N SER A 58 -7.52 9.60 -14.28
CA SER A 58 -8.62 8.98 -15.04
C SER A 58 -8.26 7.65 -15.73
N HIS A 59 -6.99 7.24 -15.69
CA HIS A 59 -6.50 6.01 -16.31
C HIS A 59 -7.19 4.76 -15.74
N GLU A 60 -7.37 3.71 -16.55
CA GLU A 60 -8.12 2.49 -16.19
C GLU A 60 -7.58 1.78 -14.95
N ALA A 61 -6.25 1.70 -14.80
CA ALA A 61 -5.59 1.14 -13.61
C ALA A 61 -5.99 1.80 -12.26
N PHE A 62 -6.63 2.97 -12.29
CA PHE A 62 -7.14 3.68 -11.10
C PHE A 62 -8.66 3.58 -10.94
N GLN A 63 -9.34 2.75 -11.75
CA GLN A 63 -10.80 2.62 -11.72
C GLN A 63 -11.30 2.18 -10.35
N ASP A 64 -10.75 1.11 -9.79
CA ASP A 64 -11.08 0.63 -8.44
C ASP A 64 -10.93 1.72 -7.37
N LEU A 65 -9.89 2.55 -7.52
CA LEU A 65 -9.62 3.63 -6.58
C LEU A 65 -10.65 4.76 -6.69
N ARG A 66 -11.06 5.11 -7.91
CA ARG A 66 -12.14 6.07 -8.16
C ARG A 66 -13.47 5.54 -7.65
N GLU A 67 -13.76 4.25 -7.83
CA GLU A 67 -14.96 3.62 -7.30
C GLU A 67 -14.97 3.65 -5.78
N LEU A 68 -13.84 3.30 -5.14
CA LEU A 68 -13.68 3.39 -3.68
C LEU A 68 -13.85 4.82 -3.17
N LYS A 69 -13.31 5.82 -3.87
CA LYS A 69 -13.56 7.24 -3.58
C LYS A 69 -15.00 7.67 -3.88
N GLY A 70 -15.67 7.04 -4.83
CA GLY A 70 -17.10 7.22 -5.06
C GLY A 70 -17.90 6.73 -3.85
N LEU A 71 -17.55 5.57 -3.31
CA LEU A 71 -18.15 5.00 -2.10
C LEU A 71 -17.90 5.85 -0.86
N SER A 72 -16.72 6.46 -0.72
CA SER A 72 -16.43 7.33 0.43
C SER A 72 -17.33 8.57 0.50
N ASN A 73 -17.78 9.07 -0.65
CA ASN A 73 -18.57 10.28 -0.75
C ASN A 73 -20.09 10.03 -0.81
N ARG A 74 -20.52 8.78 -1.00
CA ARG A 74 -21.93 8.44 -1.19
C ARG A 74 -22.49 7.74 0.03
N PHE A 75 -23.64 8.21 0.48
CA PHE A 75 -24.48 7.39 1.35
C PHE A 75 -25.18 6.36 0.47
N PRO A 76 -25.10 5.06 0.79
CA PRO A 76 -25.79 4.08 -0.04
C PRO A 76 -27.29 4.35 -0.03
N ALA A 77 -27.90 4.50 -1.22
CA ALA A 77 -29.31 4.83 -1.35
C ALA A 77 -30.20 3.80 -0.63
N TRP A 78 -29.79 2.52 -0.64
CA TRP A 78 -30.47 1.45 0.08
C TRP A 78 -30.49 1.63 1.59
N LEU A 79 -29.62 2.44 2.20
CA LEU A 79 -29.72 2.66 3.65
C LEU A 79 -30.83 3.65 4.02
N GLY A 80 -31.27 4.47 3.05
CA GLY A 80 -32.42 5.37 3.20
C GLY A 80 -33.78 4.70 2.95
N ASP A 81 -33.80 3.57 2.24
CA ASP A 81 -35.02 2.81 1.99
C ASP A 81 -35.34 1.87 3.17
N LYS A 82 -36.59 1.92 3.65
CA LYS A 82 -37.06 1.11 4.78
C LYS A 82 -37.06 -0.38 4.44
N ALA A 83 -37.29 -0.75 3.18
CA ALA A 83 -37.34 -2.15 2.75
C ALA A 83 -35.97 -2.83 2.78
N SER A 84 -34.90 -2.06 2.62
CA SER A 84 -33.50 -2.51 2.55
C SER A 84 -32.76 -2.50 3.87
N ARG A 85 -33.42 -2.17 4.99
CA ARG A 85 -32.84 -2.34 6.34
C ARG A 85 -32.50 -3.80 6.65
N SER A 86 -33.31 -4.74 6.16
CA SER A 86 -33.00 -6.17 6.21
C SER A 86 -31.77 -6.51 5.36
N GLY A 87 -31.62 -5.83 4.22
CA GLY A 87 -30.46 -5.90 3.35
C GLY A 87 -29.18 -5.37 4.00
N PHE A 88 -29.25 -4.41 4.93
CA PHE A 88 -28.07 -3.95 5.67
C PHE A 88 -27.49 -5.05 6.57
N HIS A 89 -28.37 -5.74 7.29
CA HIS A 89 -27.97 -6.82 8.18
C HIS A 89 -27.40 -7.99 7.37
N ALA A 90 -28.06 -8.36 6.27
CA ALA A 90 -27.51 -9.34 5.33
C ALA A 90 -26.16 -8.87 4.76
N TYR A 91 -26.04 -7.61 4.35
CA TYR A 91 -24.80 -7.06 3.82
C TYR A 91 -23.67 -7.13 4.84
N ILE A 92 -23.90 -6.77 6.11
CA ILE A 92 -22.90 -6.91 7.18
C ILE A 92 -22.53 -8.39 7.39
N CYS A 93 -23.51 -9.28 7.48
CA CYS A 93 -23.29 -10.70 7.82
C CYS A 93 -22.74 -11.57 6.67
N GLU A 94 -23.13 -11.30 5.42
CA GLU A 94 -22.63 -11.99 4.22
C GLU A 94 -21.14 -11.74 3.98
N ALA A 95 -20.60 -10.65 4.53
CA ALA A 95 -19.17 -10.37 4.49
C ALA A 95 -18.35 -11.46 5.19
N ASP A 96 -18.88 -12.03 6.28
CA ASP A 96 -18.13 -12.94 7.14
C ASP A 96 -18.31 -14.42 6.77
N SER A 97 -19.26 -14.74 5.88
CA SER A 97 -19.70 -16.12 5.63
C SER A 97 -19.27 -16.71 4.28
N GLY A 98 -18.66 -15.92 3.40
CA GLY A 98 -18.01 -16.39 2.17
C GLY A 98 -16.49 -16.41 2.32
N GLY A 99 -15.83 -17.52 1.98
CA GLY A 99 -14.39 -17.77 2.20
C GLY A 99 -13.41 -16.70 1.67
N ALA A 100 -13.87 -15.69 0.93
CA ALA A 100 -13.09 -14.51 0.57
C ALA A 100 -12.64 -13.68 1.79
N SER A 101 -13.41 -13.66 2.90
CA SER A 101 -13.03 -12.89 4.10
C SER A 101 -11.90 -13.54 4.90
N GLU A 102 -11.55 -14.79 4.64
CA GLU A 102 -10.47 -15.47 5.35
C GLU A 102 -9.08 -15.07 4.82
N LEU A 103 -9.03 -14.51 3.59
CA LEU A 103 -7.78 -14.16 2.91
C LEU A 103 -7.14 -12.89 3.46
N VAL A 104 -7.94 -11.87 3.78
CA VAL A 104 -7.44 -10.61 4.35
C VAL A 104 -7.49 -10.68 5.87
N LYS A 105 -6.34 -10.89 6.50
CA LYS A 105 -6.21 -10.99 7.95
C LYS A 105 -5.78 -9.67 8.55
N TYR A 106 -6.14 -9.44 9.80
CA TYR A 106 -5.76 -8.25 10.56
C TYR A 106 -4.92 -8.62 11.78
N ARG A 107 -3.86 -7.86 12.05
CA ARG A 107 -3.02 -8.00 13.24
C ARG A 107 -2.65 -6.63 13.81
N ASN A 108 -2.68 -6.54 15.14
CA ASN A 108 -2.19 -5.38 15.88
C ASN A 108 -0.66 -5.42 16.03
N GLU A 109 -0.08 -4.23 16.21
CA GLU A 109 1.30 -3.99 16.67
C GLU A 109 2.37 -4.80 15.93
N ARG A 110 2.60 -4.48 14.65
CA ARG A 110 3.56 -5.21 13.80
C ARG A 110 4.75 -4.36 13.42
N GLU A 111 5.94 -4.94 13.59
CA GLU A 111 7.17 -4.37 13.04
C GLU A 111 7.26 -4.72 11.55
N LEU A 112 7.32 -3.67 10.73
CA LEU A 112 7.47 -3.73 9.29
C LEU A 112 8.88 -3.28 8.91
N LYS A 113 9.52 -4.03 8.03
CA LYS A 113 10.76 -3.65 7.35
C LYS A 113 10.52 -2.39 6.54
N VAL A 114 11.48 -1.47 6.48
CA VAL A 114 11.45 -0.34 5.55
C VAL A 114 12.74 -0.31 4.73
N PRO A 115 12.79 0.40 3.60
CA PRO A 115 14.01 0.53 2.82
C PRO A 115 15.15 1.10 3.66
N GLN A 116 16.32 0.47 3.56
CA GLN A 116 17.50 0.94 4.28
C GLN A 116 18.09 2.14 3.56
N VAL A 117 17.87 3.32 4.12
CA VAL A 117 18.41 4.58 3.60
C VAL A 117 19.20 5.29 4.69
N GLN A 118 20.39 5.76 4.35
CA GLN A 118 21.21 6.56 5.25
C GLN A 118 20.75 8.02 5.19
N CYS A 119 20.05 8.47 6.24
CA CYS A 119 19.61 9.86 6.36
C CYS A 119 20.46 10.56 7.42
N GLY A 120 21.70 10.91 7.10
CA GLY A 120 22.64 11.50 8.07
C GLY A 120 23.02 10.50 9.17
N LYS A 121 22.70 10.82 10.44
CA LYS A 121 22.97 9.92 11.60
C LYS A 121 21.86 8.89 11.85
N TYR A 122 20.81 8.89 11.04
CA TYR A 122 19.62 8.07 11.22
C TYR A 122 19.71 6.85 10.31
N ASN A 123 19.60 5.66 10.90
CA ASN A 123 19.47 4.40 10.19
C ASN A 123 18.18 3.72 10.67
N VAL A 124 17.09 3.96 9.93
CA VAL A 124 15.78 3.41 10.26
C VAL A 124 15.49 2.27 9.30
N GLU A 125 15.58 1.04 9.81
CA GLU A 125 15.40 -0.19 9.05
C GLU A 125 13.99 -0.79 9.24
N LYS A 126 13.26 -0.30 10.25
CA LYS A 126 11.92 -0.77 10.58
C LYS A 126 11.03 0.32 11.13
N THR A 127 9.72 0.12 10.97
CA THR A 127 8.66 0.89 11.64
C THR A 127 7.72 -0.05 12.38
N LYS A 128 6.97 0.44 13.37
CA LYS A 128 5.96 -0.34 14.09
C LYS A 128 4.57 0.21 13.76
N ALA A 129 3.73 -0.59 13.11
CA ALA A 129 2.35 -0.23 12.82
C ALA A 129 1.40 -0.64 13.94
N ASP A 130 0.43 0.22 14.27
CA ASP A 130 -0.59 -0.07 15.28
C ASP A 130 -1.54 -1.19 14.80
N GLY A 131 -1.88 -1.20 13.51
CA GLY A 131 -2.63 -2.27 12.85
C GLY A 131 -2.14 -2.53 11.43
N VAL A 132 -2.19 -3.79 10.99
CA VAL A 132 -1.87 -4.18 9.62
C VAL A 132 -2.90 -5.19 9.11
N MET A 133 -3.51 -4.88 7.97
CA MET A 133 -4.27 -5.83 7.16
C MET A 133 -3.34 -6.40 6.09
N TYR A 134 -3.35 -7.71 5.93
CA TYR A 134 -2.46 -8.41 5.03
C TYR A 134 -3.15 -9.60 4.36
N LEU A 135 -2.65 -9.96 3.18
CA LEU A 135 -3.06 -11.16 2.47
C LEU A 135 -2.24 -12.33 3.01
N ASP A 136 -2.89 -13.40 3.44
CA ASP A 136 -2.25 -14.65 3.83
C ASP A 136 -2.29 -15.62 2.64
N VAL A 137 -1.15 -15.84 2.01
CA VAL A 137 -1.04 -16.64 0.77
C VAL A 137 -0.29 -17.94 1.09
N PRO A 138 -1.00 -18.98 1.54
CA PRO A 138 -0.40 -20.28 1.81
C PRO A 138 0.07 -20.93 0.50
N ASP A 139 1.13 -21.74 0.63
CA ASP A 139 1.69 -22.56 -0.44
C ASP A 139 2.12 -21.77 -1.69
N PHE A 140 2.55 -20.52 -1.48
CA PHE A 140 3.05 -19.69 -2.58
C PHE A 140 4.46 -20.15 -2.98
N GLY A 141 4.52 -21.08 -3.94
CA GLY A 141 5.75 -21.72 -4.43
C GLY A 141 6.97 -20.79 -4.57
N PRO A 142 6.86 -19.61 -5.23
CA PRO A 142 8.00 -18.70 -5.37
C PRO A 142 8.65 -18.30 -4.04
N TYR A 143 7.87 -18.20 -2.96
CA TYR A 143 8.32 -17.76 -1.64
C TYR A 143 9.05 -18.85 -0.84
N GLN A 144 8.96 -20.11 -1.27
CA GLN A 144 9.74 -21.21 -0.70
C GLN A 144 11.23 -21.12 -1.10
N HIS A 145 11.56 -20.35 -2.13
CA HIS A 145 12.94 -20.07 -2.51
C HIS A 145 13.56 -19.04 -1.56
N ILE A 146 14.73 -19.36 -0.99
CA ILE A 146 15.44 -18.50 -0.03
C ILE A 146 15.81 -17.13 -0.64
N GLU A 147 16.01 -17.10 -1.95
CA GLU A 147 16.30 -15.92 -2.75
C GLU A 147 15.15 -14.91 -2.75
N LEU A 148 13.89 -15.39 -2.73
CA LEU A 148 12.71 -14.51 -2.68
C LEU A 148 12.22 -14.29 -1.25
N ASN A 149 12.32 -15.29 -0.37
CA ASN A 149 11.72 -15.25 0.96
C ASN A 149 12.12 -13.99 1.76
N THR A 150 13.42 -13.76 1.92
CA THR A 150 13.95 -12.62 2.69
C THR A 150 13.56 -11.25 2.08
N PRO A 151 13.72 -11.01 0.77
CA PRO A 151 13.32 -9.74 0.18
C PRO A 151 11.81 -9.57 0.00
N ALA A 152 11.02 -10.63 -0.13
CA ALA A 152 9.56 -10.53 -0.18
C ALA A 152 8.91 -10.37 1.20
N THR A 153 9.67 -10.56 2.29
CA THR A 153 9.14 -10.42 3.64
C THR A 153 9.12 -8.96 4.10
N ALA A 154 7.92 -8.45 4.38
CA ALA A 154 7.74 -7.15 5.03
C ALA A 154 7.73 -7.24 6.57
N PHE A 155 7.36 -8.38 7.15
CA PHE A 155 7.19 -8.54 8.60
C PHE A 155 8.47 -9.05 9.27
N LEU A 156 8.93 -8.40 10.34
CA LEU A 156 10.21 -8.76 10.99
C LEU A 156 10.09 -9.77 12.14
N GLN A 157 8.88 -10.09 12.59
CA GLN A 157 8.70 -10.95 13.76
C GLN A 157 8.90 -12.43 13.41
N LYS A 158 9.51 -13.17 14.33
CA LYS A 158 9.61 -14.64 14.26
C LYS A 158 8.23 -15.27 14.53
N GLY A 159 7.90 -16.36 13.84
CA GLY A 159 6.66 -17.11 14.04
C GLY A 159 5.60 -16.93 12.94
N PHE A 160 5.96 -16.31 11.83
CA PHE A 160 5.24 -16.50 10.58
C PHE A 160 5.66 -17.86 9.99
N GLY A 161 4.70 -18.67 9.57
CA GLY A 161 4.98 -19.95 8.92
C GLY A 161 5.57 -19.74 7.52
N ASP A 162 5.59 -20.80 6.71
CA ASP A 162 6.10 -20.76 5.33
C ASP A 162 5.18 -20.02 4.34
N ASN A 163 4.16 -19.32 4.84
CA ASN A 163 3.21 -18.55 4.04
C ASN A 163 3.80 -17.18 3.67
N LEU A 164 3.42 -16.69 2.48
CA LEU A 164 3.69 -15.32 2.08
C LEU A 164 2.62 -14.40 2.68
N TYR A 165 3.07 -13.37 3.41
CA TYR A 165 2.21 -12.35 4.01
C TYR A 165 2.40 -11.02 3.30
N VAL A 166 1.40 -10.57 2.52
CA VAL A 166 1.49 -9.34 1.73
C VAL A 166 0.75 -8.20 2.41
N VAL A 167 1.46 -7.12 2.75
CA VAL A 167 0.86 -5.93 3.36
C VAL A 167 -0.15 -5.31 2.39
N HIS A 168 -1.37 -5.13 2.86
CA HIS A 168 -2.48 -4.62 2.06
C HIS A 168 -2.99 -3.27 2.58
N CYS A 169 -3.17 -3.14 3.90
CA CYS A 169 -3.49 -1.88 4.55
C CYS A 169 -2.70 -1.72 5.83
N VAL A 170 -2.25 -0.50 6.12
CA VAL A 170 -1.62 -0.12 7.38
C VAL A 170 -2.55 0.83 8.13
N ALA A 171 -2.66 0.66 9.44
CA ALA A 171 -3.40 1.56 10.31
C ALA A 171 -2.46 2.12 11.37
N GLU A 172 -2.50 3.43 11.56
CA GLU A 172 -1.80 4.14 12.63
C GLU A 172 -2.78 4.97 13.43
N PHE A 173 -2.69 4.85 14.75
CA PHE A 173 -3.52 5.54 15.70
C PHE A 173 -2.68 6.12 16.83
N LYS A 174 -2.55 7.44 16.87
CA LYS A 174 -1.80 8.14 17.91
C LYS A 174 -2.76 9.03 18.70
N ARG A 175 -2.94 8.74 19.99
CA ARG A 175 -3.92 9.45 20.83
C ARG A 175 -3.70 10.97 20.87
N GLU A 176 -2.46 11.41 20.81
CA GLU A 176 -2.06 12.80 21.08
C GLU A 176 -1.20 13.42 19.96
N GLU A 177 -0.77 12.63 18.98
CA GLU A 177 0.18 13.05 17.94
C GLU A 177 -0.37 12.71 16.55
N ASP A 178 0.22 13.25 15.49
CA ASP A 178 -0.12 12.89 14.12
C ASP A 178 0.59 11.58 13.73
N GLY A 179 -0.17 10.51 13.51
CA GLY A 179 0.35 9.21 13.11
C GLY A 179 0.68 9.10 11.61
N SER A 180 0.41 10.14 10.82
CA SER A 180 0.45 10.08 9.35
C SER A 180 1.82 9.67 8.81
N ASN A 181 2.91 10.26 9.31
CA ASN A 181 4.27 9.96 8.83
C ASN A 181 4.64 8.49 9.09
N GLN A 182 4.32 7.97 10.28
CA GLN A 182 4.59 6.58 10.63
C GLN A 182 3.77 5.62 9.77
N GLY A 183 2.52 5.99 9.46
CA GLY A 183 1.64 5.19 8.62
C GLY A 183 2.10 5.16 7.18
N MET A 184 2.58 6.30 6.67
CA MET A 184 3.26 6.35 5.37
C MET A 184 4.51 5.48 5.34
N MET A 185 5.32 5.42 6.42
CA MET A 185 6.44 4.46 6.48
C MET A 185 5.97 3.01 6.36
N GLY A 186 4.87 2.65 7.03
CA GLY A 186 4.29 1.32 6.91
C GLY A 186 3.76 1.04 5.50
N MET A 187 3.14 2.03 4.84
CA MET A 187 2.70 1.89 3.45
C MET A 187 3.88 1.67 2.49
N VAL A 188 4.99 2.41 2.69
CA VAL A 188 6.23 2.22 1.93
C VAL A 188 6.73 0.77 2.06
N SER A 189 6.62 0.15 3.24
CA SER A 189 6.95 -1.27 3.43
C SER A 189 6.18 -2.18 2.47
N GLY A 190 4.85 -2.03 2.42
CA GLY A 190 4.01 -2.83 1.54
C GLY A 190 4.26 -2.57 0.06
N LEU A 191 4.58 -1.33 -0.31
CA LEU A 191 4.85 -0.96 -1.71
C LEU A 191 6.20 -1.51 -2.20
N TYR A 192 7.24 -1.46 -1.37
CA TYR A 192 8.51 -2.10 -1.69
C TYR A 192 8.38 -3.62 -1.77
N GLN A 193 7.61 -4.22 -0.86
CA GLN A 193 7.27 -5.64 -0.94
C GLN A 193 6.61 -5.99 -2.28
N ARG A 194 5.59 -5.23 -2.70
CA ARG A 194 4.91 -5.45 -3.99
C ARG A 194 5.84 -5.25 -5.20
N ALA A 195 6.78 -4.31 -5.13
CA ALA A 195 7.79 -4.16 -6.18
C ALA A 195 8.69 -5.39 -6.30
N VAL A 196 9.13 -5.97 -5.17
CA VAL A 196 9.90 -7.24 -5.17
C VAL A 196 9.07 -8.38 -5.78
N LEU A 197 7.78 -8.45 -5.43
CA LEU A 197 6.84 -9.44 -5.95
C LEU A 197 6.36 -9.17 -7.39
N GLN A 198 6.90 -8.14 -8.08
CA GLN A 198 6.53 -7.77 -9.46
C GLN A 198 5.06 -7.37 -9.62
N MET A 199 4.46 -6.78 -8.59
CA MET A 199 3.09 -6.26 -8.61
C MET A 199 3.03 -4.73 -8.35
N PRO A 200 3.80 -3.90 -9.09
CA PRO A 200 3.87 -2.46 -8.82
C PRO A 200 2.55 -1.72 -9.06
N GLY A 201 1.61 -2.32 -9.82
CA GLY A 201 0.30 -1.77 -10.11
C GLY A 201 -0.73 -1.89 -8.98
N GLN A 202 -0.44 -2.68 -7.93
CA GLN A 202 -1.38 -2.89 -6.83
C GLN A 202 -1.22 -1.82 -5.74
N PHE A 203 -2.34 -1.32 -5.23
CA PHE A 203 -2.37 -0.31 -4.18
C PHE A 203 -2.05 -0.89 -2.79
N VAL A 204 -1.38 -0.09 -1.95
CA VAL A 204 -1.32 -0.29 -0.49
C VAL A 204 -2.08 0.83 0.18
N PHE A 205 -2.94 0.49 1.12
CA PHE A 205 -3.79 1.47 1.80
C PHE A 205 -3.23 1.88 3.16
N GLY A 206 -3.57 3.08 3.59
CA GLY A 206 -3.24 3.66 4.88
C GLY A 206 -4.49 4.23 5.54
N VAL A 207 -4.79 3.79 6.76
CA VAL A 207 -5.74 4.43 7.67
C VAL A 207 -4.93 5.26 8.65
N LEU A 208 -4.83 6.56 8.37
CA LEU A 208 -3.99 7.49 9.09
C LEU A 208 -4.85 8.31 10.04
N HIS A 209 -4.54 8.26 11.33
CA HIS A 209 -5.15 9.13 12.31
C HIS A 209 -4.44 10.49 12.31
N SER A 210 -5.24 11.55 12.09
CA SER A 210 -4.80 12.94 12.09
C SER A 210 -5.71 13.70 13.04
N GLU A 211 -5.16 14.52 13.93
CA GLU A 211 -5.94 15.19 15.00
C GLU A 211 -6.72 14.19 15.90
N LYS A 212 -7.45 14.64 16.92
CA LYS A 212 -8.00 13.71 17.94
C LYS A 212 -9.04 12.70 17.41
N VAL A 213 -9.75 13.00 16.34
CA VAL A 213 -10.92 12.19 15.89
C VAL A 213 -11.02 11.96 14.38
N LEU A 214 -10.09 12.50 13.59
CA LEU A 214 -10.16 12.43 12.13
C LEU A 214 -9.32 11.26 11.61
N PHE A 215 -9.94 10.41 10.80
CA PHE A 215 -9.29 9.32 10.11
C PHE A 215 -9.22 9.64 8.63
N LYS A 216 -8.02 9.64 8.06
CA LYS A 216 -7.79 9.78 6.64
C LYS A 216 -7.47 8.42 6.04
N VAL A 217 -8.16 8.06 4.96
CA VAL A 217 -7.85 6.87 4.17
C VAL A 217 -7.10 7.30 2.92
N VAL A 218 -5.89 6.79 2.76
CA VAL A 218 -4.97 7.08 1.66
C VAL A 218 -4.63 5.78 0.94
N ALA A 219 -4.42 5.85 -0.37
CA ALA A 219 -3.83 4.76 -1.15
C ALA A 219 -2.48 5.18 -1.73
N GLY A 220 -1.50 4.29 -1.65
CA GLY A 220 -0.19 4.45 -2.27
C GLY A 220 -0.02 3.48 -3.43
N ILE A 221 0.73 3.91 -4.44
CA ILE A 221 1.10 3.10 -5.61
C ILE A 221 2.44 3.57 -6.17
N TRP A 222 3.17 2.69 -6.84
CA TRP A 222 4.31 3.07 -7.67
C TRP A 222 3.83 3.70 -8.98
N GLN A 223 4.31 4.90 -9.29
CA GLN A 223 4.10 5.56 -10.57
C GLN A 223 5.41 6.10 -11.10
N GLY A 224 5.95 5.41 -12.12
CA GLY A 224 7.32 5.64 -12.58
C GLY A 224 8.31 5.21 -11.50
N ASP A 225 9.16 6.13 -11.07
CA ASP A 225 10.19 5.94 -10.05
C ASP A 225 9.76 6.37 -8.64
N LYS A 226 8.53 6.86 -8.47
CA LYS A 226 8.03 7.43 -7.22
C LYS A 226 6.80 6.71 -6.70
N ILE A 227 6.71 6.65 -5.38
CA ILE A 227 5.48 6.31 -4.68
C ILE A 227 4.62 7.56 -4.63
N ARG A 228 3.39 7.47 -5.14
CA ARG A 228 2.40 8.54 -5.03
C ARG A 228 1.26 8.14 -4.11
N LEU A 229 0.76 9.12 -3.37
CA LEU A 229 -0.34 8.96 -2.44
C LEU A 229 -1.60 9.65 -2.97
N TYR A 230 -2.75 9.03 -2.76
CA TYR A 230 -4.06 9.53 -3.17
C TYR A 230 -5.05 9.46 -2.02
N GLU A 231 -5.75 10.57 -1.75
CA GLU A 231 -6.77 10.60 -0.71
C GLU A 231 -8.07 9.95 -1.20
N ILE A 232 -8.54 8.96 -0.44
CA ILE A 232 -9.82 8.27 -0.67
C ILE A 232 -10.94 8.96 0.09
N GLY A 233 -10.68 9.36 1.34
CA GLY A 233 -11.60 10.17 2.12
C GLY A 233 -11.08 10.48 3.52
N SER A 234 -11.80 11.35 4.20
CA SER A 234 -11.52 11.81 5.56
C SER A 234 -12.80 11.73 6.39
N TYR A 235 -12.72 11.15 7.58
CA TYR A 235 -13.88 10.74 8.37
C TYR A 235 -13.72 11.14 9.83
N ASN A 236 -14.71 11.86 10.36
CA ASN A 236 -14.83 12.11 11.80
C ASN A 236 -15.69 11.00 12.42
N LEU A 237 -15.09 10.08 13.19
CA LEU A 237 -15.84 8.94 13.72
C LEU A 237 -16.85 9.28 14.82
N VAL A 238 -16.91 10.55 15.26
CA VAL A 238 -17.99 11.06 16.12
C VAL A 238 -19.30 11.23 15.33
N ASP A 239 -19.21 11.48 14.01
CA ASP A 239 -20.37 11.51 13.12
C ASP A 239 -20.69 10.08 12.66
N PRO A 240 -21.87 9.52 13.00
CA PRO A 240 -22.24 8.16 12.60
C PRO A 240 -22.30 7.98 11.07
N ILE A 241 -22.59 9.03 10.31
CA ILE A 241 -22.62 8.96 8.84
C ILE A 241 -21.19 8.83 8.29
N ALA A 242 -20.26 9.62 8.80
CA ALA A 242 -18.84 9.50 8.46
C ALA A 242 -18.25 8.15 8.91
N ALA A 243 -18.61 7.65 10.10
CA ALA A 243 -18.18 6.34 10.57
C ALA A 243 -18.68 5.20 9.68
N LEU A 244 -19.92 5.27 9.20
CA LEU A 244 -20.44 4.30 8.24
C LEU A 244 -19.69 4.36 6.90
N ARG A 245 -19.45 5.57 6.36
CA ARG A 245 -18.69 5.73 5.12
C ARG A 245 -17.26 5.18 5.24
N PHE A 246 -16.62 5.41 6.38
CA PHE A 246 -15.32 4.83 6.71
C PHE A 246 -15.39 3.29 6.68
N TYR A 247 -16.37 2.68 7.34
CA TYR A 247 -16.56 1.23 7.34
C TYR A 247 -16.75 0.68 5.92
N LEU A 248 -17.56 1.32 5.09
CA LEU A 248 -17.80 0.90 3.70
C LEU A 248 -16.51 0.95 2.85
N VAL A 249 -15.65 1.94 3.10
CA VAL A 249 -14.37 2.09 2.42
C VAL A 249 -13.38 1.02 2.88
N VAL A 250 -13.27 0.75 4.18
CA VAL A 250 -12.43 -0.35 4.69
C VAL A 250 -12.87 -1.69 4.11
N ARG A 251 -14.19 -1.90 3.96
CA ARG A 251 -14.71 -3.10 3.30
C ARG A 251 -14.39 -3.16 1.80
N GLY A 252 -14.47 -2.03 1.10
CA GLY A 252 -14.04 -1.94 -0.30
C GLY A 252 -12.57 -2.30 -0.46
N ILE A 253 -11.71 -1.83 0.46
CA ILE A 253 -10.30 -2.22 0.53
C ILE A 253 -10.17 -3.75 0.69
N GLN A 254 -10.86 -4.36 1.65
CA GLN A 254 -10.81 -5.82 1.84
C GLN A 254 -11.17 -6.61 0.58
N ARG A 255 -12.19 -6.18 -0.16
CA ARG A 255 -12.60 -6.84 -1.42
C ARG A 255 -11.51 -6.76 -2.49
N LEU A 256 -10.82 -5.62 -2.61
CA LEU A 256 -9.68 -5.48 -3.51
C LEU A 256 -8.53 -6.43 -3.12
N GLY A 257 -8.36 -6.67 -1.81
CA GLY A 257 -7.41 -7.67 -1.31
C GLY A 257 -7.58 -9.06 -1.91
N SER A 258 -8.82 -9.53 -2.07
CA SER A 258 -9.10 -10.82 -2.72
C SER A 258 -8.70 -10.85 -4.20
N SER A 259 -8.92 -9.74 -4.92
CA SER A 259 -8.53 -9.64 -6.34
C SER A 259 -7.00 -9.65 -6.49
N TYR A 260 -6.29 -8.95 -5.58
CA TYR A 260 -4.83 -8.95 -5.57
C TYR A 260 -4.22 -10.31 -5.24
N GLU A 261 -4.86 -11.08 -4.36
CA GLU A 261 -4.44 -12.44 -4.04
C GLU A 261 -4.55 -13.35 -5.26
N GLN A 262 -5.66 -13.27 -6.00
CA GLN A 262 -5.86 -14.03 -7.22
C GLN A 262 -4.84 -13.65 -8.31
N GLU A 263 -4.57 -12.36 -8.48
CA GLU A 263 -3.53 -11.88 -9.42
C GLU A 263 -2.14 -12.39 -9.04
N LEU A 264 -1.80 -12.35 -7.74
CA LEU A 264 -0.54 -12.87 -7.23
C LEU A 264 -0.41 -14.38 -7.49
N ARG A 265 -1.45 -15.16 -7.22
CA ARG A 265 -1.45 -16.60 -7.53
C ARG A 265 -1.31 -16.86 -9.03
N SER A 266 -2.02 -16.10 -9.85
CA SER A 266 -1.98 -16.25 -11.31
C SER A 266 -0.61 -15.90 -11.91
N SER A 267 0.18 -15.07 -11.22
CA SER A 267 1.54 -14.68 -11.62
C SER A 267 2.66 -15.53 -10.99
N ALA A 268 2.32 -16.55 -10.19
CA ALA A 268 3.30 -17.32 -9.43
C ALA A 268 4.40 -17.97 -10.30
N GLU A 269 4.04 -18.63 -11.40
CA GLU A 269 5.01 -19.30 -12.28
C GLU A 269 5.97 -18.31 -12.94
N ALA A 270 5.45 -17.19 -13.43
CA ALA A 270 6.24 -16.12 -14.03
C ALA A 270 7.20 -15.50 -13.01
N LEU A 271 6.72 -15.26 -11.78
CA LEU A 271 7.53 -14.74 -10.69
C LEU A 271 8.65 -15.72 -10.30
N SER A 272 8.35 -17.03 -10.19
CA SER A 272 9.37 -18.06 -9.95
C SER A 272 10.46 -18.04 -11.01
N ALA A 273 10.09 -18.06 -12.29
CA ALA A 273 11.05 -18.02 -13.39
C ALA A 273 11.92 -16.76 -13.32
N GLN A 274 11.33 -15.61 -13.01
CA GLN A 274 12.06 -14.36 -12.88
C GLN A 274 13.02 -14.35 -11.69
N VAL A 275 12.60 -14.81 -10.52
CA VAL A 275 13.44 -14.88 -9.32
C VAL A 275 14.66 -15.77 -9.55
N MET A 276 14.49 -16.90 -10.23
CA MET A 276 15.60 -17.79 -10.56
C MET A 276 16.61 -17.16 -11.53
N ASN A 277 16.13 -16.32 -12.47
CA ASN A 277 16.98 -15.67 -13.46
C ASN A 277 17.60 -14.36 -12.96
N ASN A 278 16.91 -13.65 -12.07
CA ASN A 278 17.30 -12.35 -11.54
C ASN A 278 16.81 -12.20 -10.10
N PRO A 279 17.52 -12.80 -9.12
CA PRO A 279 17.07 -12.81 -7.74
C PRO A 279 17.05 -11.39 -7.17
N PRO A 280 15.97 -11.00 -6.44
CA PRO A 280 15.89 -9.70 -5.84
C PRO A 280 16.98 -9.49 -4.77
N SER A 281 17.45 -8.25 -4.62
CA SER A 281 18.36 -7.88 -3.53
C SER A 281 17.69 -8.13 -2.18
N ARG A 282 18.42 -8.74 -1.23
CA ARG A 282 17.95 -8.98 0.15
C ARG A 282 17.57 -7.67 0.85
N GLU A 283 18.33 -6.62 0.58
CA GLU A 283 18.09 -5.27 1.07
C GLU A 283 17.17 -4.52 0.10
N TRP A 284 16.16 -3.87 0.67
CA TRP A 284 15.31 -2.96 -0.08
C TRP A 284 16.05 -1.67 -0.29
N HIS A 285 16.59 -1.53 -1.49
CA HIS A 285 17.09 -0.26 -1.99
C HIS A 285 16.01 0.39 -2.85
N PRO A 286 15.90 1.72 -2.83
CA PRO A 286 15.18 2.42 -3.87
C PRO A 286 15.65 1.91 -5.23
N PRO A 287 14.75 1.69 -6.20
CA PRO A 287 15.14 1.32 -7.55
C PRO A 287 16.28 2.22 -7.98
N ARG A 288 17.43 1.65 -8.34
CA ARG A 288 18.50 2.44 -8.96
C ARG A 288 17.95 2.88 -10.29
N VAL A 289 17.37 4.07 -10.33
CA VAL A 289 17.02 4.73 -11.58
C VAL A 289 18.37 5.00 -12.24
N GLY A 290 18.82 4.06 -13.08
CA GLY A 290 19.75 4.42 -14.13
C GLY A 290 19.05 5.56 -14.83
N SER A 291 19.66 6.75 -14.80
CA SER A 291 19.17 7.94 -15.48
C SER A 291 18.74 7.50 -16.87
N ILE A 292 17.44 7.25 -17.05
CA ILE A 292 16.85 7.16 -18.38
C ILE A 292 17.01 8.60 -18.80
N GLY A 293 18.04 8.86 -19.62
CA GLY A 293 18.33 10.20 -20.07
C GLY A 293 17.01 10.78 -20.54
N GLU A 294 16.48 11.73 -19.76
CA GLU A 294 15.40 12.58 -20.22
C GLU A 294 15.95 13.14 -21.52
N ASP A 295 15.36 12.69 -22.62
CA ASP A 295 15.75 13.16 -23.95
C ASP A 295 15.35 14.64 -23.93
N LEU A 296 16.31 15.51 -23.61
CA LEU A 296 16.17 16.97 -23.45
C LEU A 296 15.79 17.67 -24.77
N ASN A 297 15.20 16.93 -25.71
CA ASN A 297 14.81 17.40 -27.03
C ASN A 297 13.32 17.74 -27.15
N GLU A 298 12.51 17.67 -26.09
CA GLU A 298 11.10 18.09 -26.18
C GLU A 298 10.90 19.63 -26.22
N ASP A 299 11.91 20.45 -25.93
CA ASP A 299 11.81 21.92 -25.96
C ASP A 299 12.29 22.58 -27.27
N GLN A 300 12.61 21.80 -28.31
CA GLN A 300 12.85 22.33 -29.65
C GLN A 300 11.77 21.88 -30.62
N GLN A 301 10.51 22.28 -30.38
CA GLN A 301 9.54 22.38 -31.47
C GLN A 301 9.86 23.63 -32.31
N PRO A 302 10.35 23.50 -33.56
CA PRO A 302 10.33 24.62 -34.48
C PRO A 302 8.88 25.04 -34.74
N PRO A 303 8.62 26.34 -34.97
CA PRO A 303 7.28 26.85 -35.19
C PRO A 303 6.62 26.11 -36.36
N HIS A 304 5.45 25.53 -36.08
CA HIS A 304 4.65 24.76 -37.04
C HIS A 304 4.40 25.56 -38.33
N GLN A 305 5.05 25.14 -39.42
CA GLN A 305 4.52 25.36 -40.76
C GLN A 305 3.65 24.17 -41.14
N GLY A 306 2.38 24.46 -41.44
CA GLY A 306 1.40 23.49 -41.87
C GLY A 306 1.84 22.77 -43.14
N GLY A 307 2.04 21.47 -43.01
CA GLY A 307 2.25 20.55 -44.12
C GLY A 307 1.84 19.15 -43.68
N THR A 308 0.90 18.55 -44.41
CA THR A 308 0.53 17.14 -44.29
C THR A 308 1.76 16.27 -44.56
N ASN A 309 2.44 15.85 -43.50
CA ASN A 309 3.55 14.91 -43.58
C ASN A 309 3.24 13.67 -42.75
N THR A 310 3.20 12.54 -43.45
CA THR A 310 3.19 11.19 -42.92
C THR A 310 4.51 10.96 -42.17
N GLN A 311 4.51 11.15 -40.85
CA GLN A 311 5.67 10.82 -40.02
C GLN A 311 5.85 9.30 -39.99
N GLN A 312 7.00 8.84 -40.49
CA GLN A 312 7.45 7.46 -40.32
C GLN A 312 7.82 7.24 -38.85
N GLU A 313 7.11 6.34 -38.18
CA GLU A 313 7.45 5.92 -36.82
C GLU A 313 8.88 5.37 -36.77
N THR A 314 9.63 5.75 -35.75
CA THR A 314 10.96 5.18 -35.51
C THR A 314 10.84 3.73 -35.05
N PRO A 315 11.86 2.87 -35.31
CA PRO A 315 11.84 1.46 -34.86
C PRO A 315 11.64 1.31 -33.33
N GLY A 316 12.09 2.29 -32.54
CA GLY A 316 11.86 2.34 -31.10
C GLY A 316 10.40 2.58 -30.73
N GLN A 317 9.72 3.50 -31.42
CA GLN A 317 8.29 3.77 -31.22
C GLN A 317 7.43 2.58 -31.64
N GLN A 318 7.74 1.92 -32.75
CA GLN A 318 7.05 0.69 -33.16
C GLN A 318 7.19 -0.41 -32.09
N ARG A 319 8.38 -0.58 -31.51
CA ARG A 319 8.62 -1.58 -30.46
C ARG A 319 7.87 -1.25 -29.16
N ALA A 320 7.81 0.02 -28.77
CA ALA A 320 7.05 0.46 -27.60
C ALA A 320 5.55 0.27 -27.82
N ARG A 321 5.04 0.63 -29.01
CA ARG A 321 3.66 0.43 -29.43
C ARG A 321 3.27 -1.05 -29.41
N HIS A 322 4.11 -1.93 -29.95
CA HIS A 322 3.88 -3.38 -29.90
C HIS A 322 3.86 -3.94 -28.47
N LYS A 323 4.70 -3.44 -27.56
CA LYS A 323 4.68 -3.86 -26.15
C LYS A 323 3.38 -3.45 -25.45
N VAL A 324 2.97 -2.19 -25.61
CA VAL A 324 1.71 -1.67 -25.05
C VAL A 324 0.53 -2.43 -25.62
N GLN A 325 0.52 -2.69 -26.93
CA GLN A 325 -0.54 -3.43 -27.59
C GLN A 325 -0.60 -4.90 -27.11
N SER A 326 0.54 -5.58 -26.96
CA SER A 326 0.56 -6.95 -26.43
C SER A 326 0.06 -7.03 -24.98
N TYR A 327 0.32 -5.99 -24.17
CA TYR A 327 -0.17 -5.91 -22.80
C TYR A 327 -1.69 -5.73 -22.79
N LEU A 328 -2.23 -4.85 -23.63
CA LEU A 328 -3.67 -4.60 -23.75
C LEU A 328 -4.44 -5.81 -24.31
N GLU A 329 -3.87 -6.53 -25.29
CA GLU A 329 -4.49 -7.73 -25.85
C GLU A 329 -4.51 -8.88 -24.82
N ASN A 330 -3.47 -8.99 -24.00
CA ASN A 330 -3.39 -10.00 -22.95
C ASN A 330 -4.34 -9.72 -21.78
N THR A 331 -4.62 -8.45 -21.46
CA THR A 331 -5.60 -8.07 -20.41
C THR A 331 -7.04 -8.11 -20.91
N SER A 332 -7.28 -7.84 -22.19
CA SER A 332 -8.63 -7.86 -22.79
C SER A 332 -9.21 -9.28 -22.91
N SER A 333 -8.35 -10.30 -23.03
CA SER A 333 -8.77 -11.71 -23.12
C SER A 333 -9.30 -12.29 -21.80
N ILE A 334 -9.19 -11.56 -20.69
CA ILE A 334 -9.59 -12.03 -19.34
C ILE A 334 -11.01 -11.54 -18.97
N SER A 335 -11.65 -10.71 -19.80
CA SER A 335 -12.92 -10.05 -19.45
C SER A 335 -14.21 -10.76 -19.92
N GLU A 336 -14.15 -12.00 -20.40
CA GLU A 336 -15.36 -12.79 -20.68
C GLU A 336 -15.63 -13.81 -19.57
N PHE A 337 -16.49 -13.47 -18.60
CA PHE A 337 -17.34 -14.29 -17.69
C PHE A 337 -17.80 -13.35 -16.55
N LEU A 338 -19.07 -13.07 -16.20
CA LEU A 338 -20.36 -13.77 -16.32
C LEU A 338 -21.51 -12.75 -16.56
N PRO A 339 -22.62 -13.13 -17.20
CA PRO A 339 -23.87 -12.38 -17.11
C PRO A 339 -24.37 -12.41 -15.67
N VAL A 340 -24.56 -11.23 -15.08
CA VAL A 340 -25.24 -11.09 -13.78
C VAL A 340 -26.70 -11.49 -13.98
N ASP A 341 -27.07 -12.66 -13.46
CA ASP A 341 -28.46 -13.07 -13.33
C ASP A 341 -29.23 -12.00 -12.55
N ARG A 342 -30.15 -11.33 -13.24
CA ARG A 342 -31.11 -10.46 -12.57
C ARG A 342 -32.00 -11.33 -11.68
N PRO A 343 -32.27 -10.94 -10.42
CA PRO A 343 -33.24 -11.63 -9.61
C PRO A 343 -34.62 -11.60 -10.30
N PRO A 344 -35.43 -12.68 -10.18
CA PRO A 344 -36.74 -12.76 -10.81
C PRO A 344 -37.62 -11.61 -10.35
N THR A 345 -38.25 -10.95 -11.31
CA THR A 345 -39.26 -9.91 -11.04
C THR A 345 -40.43 -10.56 -10.30
N PRO A 346 -40.84 -10.03 -9.12
CA PRO A 346 -42.00 -10.57 -8.44
C PRO A 346 -43.26 -10.38 -9.30
N PRO A 347 -44.21 -11.35 -9.27
CA PRO A 347 -45.42 -11.27 -10.07
C PRO A 347 -46.23 -10.03 -9.68
N ILE A 348 -46.65 -9.27 -10.69
CA ILE A 348 -47.58 -8.16 -10.55
C ILE A 348 -48.98 -8.78 -10.45
N ASP A 349 -49.55 -8.79 -9.25
CA ASP A 349 -50.97 -9.11 -9.06
C ASP A 349 -51.81 -7.98 -9.67
N LEU A 350 -52.52 -8.31 -10.75
CA LEU A 350 -53.55 -7.45 -11.34
C LEU A 350 -54.81 -7.47 -10.45
N PRO A 351 -55.44 -6.32 -10.17
CA PRO A 351 -56.68 -6.29 -9.41
C PRO A 351 -57.82 -6.91 -10.23
N SER A 352 -58.44 -7.93 -9.63
CA SER A 352 -59.69 -8.53 -10.10
C SER A 352 -60.78 -7.46 -10.19
N ALA A 353 -61.39 -7.34 -11.37
CA ALA A 353 -62.58 -6.54 -11.59
C ALA A 353 -63.75 -7.16 -10.81
N GLU A 354 -64.22 -6.48 -9.77
CA GLU A 354 -65.53 -6.77 -9.17
C GLU A 354 -66.61 -6.13 -10.04
N THR A 355 -67.37 -7.00 -10.70
CA THR A 355 -68.70 -6.75 -11.25
C THR A 355 -69.67 -6.36 -10.14
N SER A 356 -70.30 -5.19 -10.28
CA SER A 356 -71.54 -4.85 -9.57
C SER A 356 -72.77 -5.26 -10.42
N PRO A 357 -73.91 -5.56 -9.78
CA PRO A 357 -75.11 -6.11 -10.41
C PRO A 357 -75.83 -5.18 -11.39
#